data_AF-A0A852IWH4-F1
#
_entry.id   AF-A0A852IWH4-F1
#
_cell.length_a   1.000
_cell.length_b   1.000
_cell.length_c   1.000
_cell.angle_alpha   90.00
_cell.angle_beta   90.00
_cell.angle_gamma   90.00
#
_symmetry.space_group_name_H-M   'P 1'
#
loop_
_entity.id
_entity.type
_entity.pdbx_description
1 polymer ?
#
loop_
_entity_poly.entity_id
_entity_poly.type
_entity_poly.pdbx_seq_one_letter_code
_entity_poly.pdbx_strand_id
1 'polypeptide(L)'
;QVNTAMHEAKLMEECDELMEIIRQRKQVIAVKIKETKVMKLRKLAQQVANCRQCLERSTVLINQAEHILKENDHARFLQTARNVAERVAMATASSQVLIPDINFNDAFENFALDFSREKKLLEGLDYLTAPNPPSVREELCTASHDTITVHWLSEDEFSVSSYELQYTIFTGQANFIS
;
A
#
# COMPACT_ATOMS: atom_id res chain seq x y z
N GLN A 1 -42.50 -1.76 7.51
CA GLN A 1 -41.84 -3.06 7.22
C GLN A 1 -40.98 -3.01 5.96
N VAL A 2 -41.50 -2.56 4.81
CA VAL A 2 -40.71 -2.47 3.55
C VAL A 2 -39.46 -1.58 3.68
N ASN A 3 -39.55 -0.46 4.42
CA ASN A 3 -38.41 0.45 4.60
C ASN A 3 -37.26 -0.15 5.42
N THR A 4 -37.57 -0.88 6.49
CA THR A 4 -36.57 -1.55 7.34
C THR A 4 -35.82 -2.65 6.57
N ALA A 5 -36.54 -3.49 5.84
CA ALA A 5 -35.93 -4.55 5.03
C ALA A 5 -35.01 -3.98 3.92
N MET A 6 -35.38 -2.83 3.35
CA MET A 6 -34.54 -2.13 2.37
C MET A 6 -33.23 -1.60 3.00
N HIS A 7 -33.31 -1.02 4.21
CA HIS A 7 -32.11 -0.56 4.93
C HIS A 7 -31.21 -1.71 5.38
N GLU A 8 -31.78 -2.85 5.80
CA GLU A 8 -31.03 -4.07 6.13
C GLU A 8 -30.30 -4.63 4.89
N ALA A 9 -30.97 -4.67 3.74
CA ALA A 9 -30.35 -5.09 2.48
C ALA A 9 -29.22 -4.14 2.06
N LYS A 10 -29.41 -2.83 2.24
CA LYS A 10 -28.38 -1.84 1.91
C LYS A 10 -27.16 -1.96 2.84
N LEU A 11 -27.38 -2.17 4.14
CA LEU A 11 -26.30 -2.44 5.09
C LEU A 11 -25.49 -3.67 4.67
N MET A 12 -26.18 -4.76 4.28
CA MET A 12 -25.52 -5.99 3.83
C MET A 12 -24.67 -5.73 2.59
N GLU A 13 -25.19 -5.00 1.60
CA GLU A 13 -24.46 -4.63 0.39
C GLU A 13 -23.19 -3.80 0.69
N GLU A 14 -23.30 -2.75 1.51
CA GLU A 14 -22.16 -1.90 1.87
C GLU A 14 -21.10 -2.68 2.67
N CYS A 15 -21.52 -3.54 3.59
CA CYS A 15 -20.59 -4.41 4.32
C CYS A 15 -19.88 -5.42 3.42
N ASP A 16 -20.60 -6.03 2.47
CA ASP A 16 -20.03 -6.97 1.50
C ASP A 16 -19.00 -6.27 0.60
N GLU A 17 -19.27 -5.04 0.17
CA GLU A 17 -18.33 -4.23 -0.60
C GLU A 17 -17.04 -3.93 0.20
N LEU A 18 -17.17 -3.50 1.46
CA LEU A 18 -16.02 -3.27 2.35
C LEU A 18 -15.18 -4.55 2.54
N MET A 19 -15.84 -5.69 2.74
CA MET A 19 -15.17 -6.99 2.89
C MET A 19 -14.41 -7.39 1.63
N GLU A 20 -14.99 -7.15 0.45
CA GLU A 20 -14.34 -7.42 -0.82
C GLU A 20 -13.12 -6.52 -1.04
N ILE A 21 -13.20 -5.23 -0.70
CA ILE A 21 -12.07 -4.30 -0.72
C ILE A 21 -10.94 -4.82 0.18
N ILE A 22 -11.24 -5.22 1.42
CA ILE A 22 -10.23 -5.75 2.36
C ILE A 22 -9.58 -7.02 1.77
N ARG A 23 -10.39 -7.92 1.19
CA ARG A 23 -9.90 -9.16 0.57
C ARG A 23 -8.96 -8.87 -0.61
N GLN A 24 -9.32 -7.94 -1.47
CA GLN A 24 -8.49 -7.51 -2.60
C GLN A 24 -7.17 -6.89 -2.13
N ARG A 25 -7.23 -5.98 -1.14
CA ARG A 25 -6.04 -5.33 -0.56
C ARG A 25 -5.10 -6.36 0.07
N LYS A 26 -5.64 -7.33 0.82
CA LYS A 26 -4.87 -8.45 1.37
C LYS A 26 -4.13 -9.22 0.28
N GLN A 27 -4.82 -9.56 -0.81
CA GLN A 27 -4.21 -10.30 -1.93
C GLN A 27 -3.08 -9.51 -2.58
N VAL A 28 -3.28 -8.21 -2.85
CA VAL A 28 -2.26 -7.33 -3.44
C VAL A 28 -1.02 -7.25 -2.54
N ILE A 29 -1.20 -7.06 -1.23
CA ILE A 29 -0.09 -6.97 -0.28
C ILE A 29 0.66 -8.32 -0.22
N ALA A 30 -0.06 -9.44 -0.18
CA ALA A 30 0.54 -10.78 -0.17
C ALA A 30 1.40 -11.04 -1.42
N VAL A 31 0.91 -10.64 -2.60
CA VAL A 31 1.68 -10.73 -3.87
C VAL A 31 2.96 -9.90 -3.78
N LYS A 32 2.88 -8.63 -3.35
CA LYS A 32 4.05 -7.76 -3.22
C LYS A 32 5.10 -8.32 -2.27
N ILE A 33 4.69 -8.88 -1.14
CA ILE A 33 5.60 -9.54 -0.18
C ILE A 33 6.30 -10.72 -0.87
N LYS A 34 5.55 -11.58 -1.56
CA LYS A 34 6.09 -12.75 -2.26
C LYS A 34 7.07 -12.35 -3.37
N GLU A 35 6.72 -11.38 -4.20
CA GLU A 35 7.57 -10.88 -5.28
C GLU A 35 8.87 -10.28 -4.74
N THR A 36 8.77 -9.47 -3.68
CA THR A 36 9.94 -8.89 -3.00
C THR A 36 10.85 -9.98 -2.45
N LYS A 37 10.29 -11.01 -1.81
CA LYS A 37 11.05 -12.18 -1.33
C LYS A 37 11.76 -12.91 -2.47
N VAL A 38 11.05 -13.21 -3.56
CA VAL A 38 11.60 -13.90 -4.73
C VAL A 38 12.73 -13.09 -5.37
N MET A 39 12.53 -11.78 -5.55
CA MET A 39 13.55 -10.89 -6.10
C MET A 39 14.82 -10.87 -5.25
N LYS A 40 14.68 -10.77 -3.92
CA LYS A 40 15.80 -10.79 -2.98
C LYS A 40 16.54 -12.12 -2.98
N LEU A 41 15.82 -13.24 -2.98
CA LEU A 41 16.40 -14.58 -3.09
C LEU A 41 17.15 -14.77 -4.42
N ARG A 42 16.61 -14.25 -5.53
CA ARG A 42 17.29 -14.30 -6.83
C ARG A 42 18.60 -13.52 -6.82
N LYS A 43 18.61 -12.31 -6.24
CA LYS A 43 19.83 -11.51 -6.08
C LYS A 43 20.86 -12.24 -5.22
N LEU A 44 20.44 -12.85 -4.11
CA LEU A 44 21.32 -13.66 -3.26
C LEU A 44 21.91 -14.85 -4.03
N ALA A 45 21.07 -15.60 -4.75
CA ALA A 45 21.53 -16.74 -5.55
C ALA A 45 22.55 -16.34 -6.61
N GLN A 46 22.34 -15.19 -7.27
CA GLN A 46 23.31 -14.64 -8.22
C GLN A 46 24.64 -14.29 -7.55
N GLN A 47 24.61 -13.67 -6.37
CA GLN A 47 25.82 -13.35 -5.62
C GLN A 47 26.61 -14.60 -5.22
N VAL A 48 25.90 -15.65 -4.76
CA VAL A 48 26.53 -16.96 -4.45
C VAL A 48 27.18 -17.55 -5.71
N ALA A 49 26.51 -17.49 -6.86
CA ALA A 49 27.06 -17.99 -8.12
C ALA A 49 28.32 -17.22 -8.54
N ASN A 50 28.32 -15.88 -8.41
CA ASN A 50 29.48 -15.04 -8.71
C ASN A 50 30.67 -15.36 -7.80
N CYS A 51 30.41 -15.55 -6.50
CA CYS A 51 31.46 -15.95 -5.53
C CYS A 51 32.05 -17.31 -5.88
N ARG A 52 31.23 -18.31 -6.21
CA ARG A 52 31.70 -19.63 -6.64
C ARG A 52 32.58 -19.55 -7.88
N GLN A 53 32.15 -18.80 -8.89
CA GLN A 53 32.93 -18.62 -10.12
C GLN A 53 34.29 -17.95 -9.84
N CYS A 54 34.34 -16.97 -8.96
CA CYS A 54 35.61 -16.35 -8.58
C CYS A 54 36.53 -17.33 -7.84
N LEU A 55 35.98 -18.12 -6.91
CA LEU A 55 36.73 -19.14 -6.19
C LEU A 55 37.32 -20.20 -7.14
N GLU A 56 36.53 -20.67 -8.12
CA GLU A 56 37.00 -21.60 -9.15
C GLU A 56 38.13 -21.00 -9.99
N ARG A 57 37.97 -19.75 -10.46
CA ARG A 57 39.02 -19.04 -11.21
C ARG A 57 40.30 -18.90 -10.40
N SER A 58 40.19 -18.55 -9.12
CA SER A 58 41.33 -18.42 -8.20
C SER A 58 42.03 -19.76 -7.99
N THR A 59 41.26 -20.84 -7.83
CA THR A 59 41.79 -22.21 -7.71
C THR A 59 42.59 -22.62 -8.95
N VAL A 60 42.08 -22.34 -10.15
CA VAL A 60 42.81 -22.60 -11.40
C VAL A 60 44.11 -21.82 -11.47
N LEU A 61 44.11 -20.54 -11.07
CA LEU A 61 45.32 -19.71 -11.06
C LEU A 61 46.36 -20.21 -10.04
N ILE A 62 45.92 -20.66 -8.86
CA ILE A 62 46.80 -21.27 -7.85
C ILE A 62 47.46 -22.52 -8.43
N ASN A 63 46.68 -23.45 -9.01
CA ASN A 63 47.23 -24.65 -9.62
C ASN A 63 48.20 -24.34 -10.77
N GLN A 64 47.93 -23.30 -11.56
CA GLN A 64 48.84 -22.84 -12.63
C GLN A 64 50.14 -22.27 -12.05
N ALA A 65 50.06 -21.45 -11.01
CA ALA A 65 51.24 -20.93 -10.33
C ALA A 65 52.10 -22.07 -9.74
N GLU A 66 51.48 -23.04 -9.07
CA GLU A 66 52.17 -24.22 -8.53
C GLU A 66 52.87 -25.05 -9.61
N HIS A 67 52.25 -25.22 -10.78
CA HIS A 67 52.86 -25.92 -11.90
C HIS A 67 54.06 -25.15 -12.46
N ILE A 68 53.95 -23.83 -12.65
CA ILE A 68 55.04 -23.00 -13.18
C ILE A 68 56.23 -22.99 -12.23
N LEU A 69 56.00 -23.01 -10.91
CA LEU A 69 57.07 -23.11 -9.92
C LEU A 69 57.91 -24.40 -10.02
N LYS A 70 57.43 -25.41 -10.75
CA LYS A 70 58.15 -26.67 -11.02
C LYS A 70 58.86 -26.69 -12.39
N GLU A 71 58.78 -25.61 -13.16
CA GLU A 71 59.44 -25.52 -14.48
C GLU A 71 60.97 -25.43 -14.31
N ASN A 72 61.70 -26.25 -15.06
CA ASN A 72 63.16 -26.35 -14.95
C ASN A 72 63.89 -25.49 -15.99
N ASP A 73 63.21 -25.11 -17.09
CA ASP A 73 63.74 -24.18 -18.07
C ASP A 73 63.55 -22.73 -17.60
N HIS A 74 64.66 -22.04 -17.32
CA HIS A 74 64.64 -20.66 -16.80
C HIS A 74 63.98 -19.65 -17.76
N ALA A 75 64.14 -19.79 -19.07
CA ALA A 75 63.56 -18.87 -20.04
C ALA A 75 62.04 -19.06 -20.13
N ARG A 76 61.59 -20.31 -20.15
CA ARG A 76 60.17 -20.68 -20.15
C ARG A 76 59.48 -20.31 -18.83
N PHE A 77 60.18 -20.51 -17.70
CA PHE A 77 59.72 -20.08 -16.38
C PHE A 77 59.45 -18.58 -16.35
N LEU A 78 60.42 -17.75 -16.73
CA LEU A 78 60.27 -16.29 -16.69
C LEU A 78 59.12 -15.80 -17.59
N GLN A 79 58.96 -16.40 -18.77
CA GLN A 79 57.89 -16.04 -19.70
C GLN A 79 56.50 -16.39 -19.14
N THR A 80 56.34 -17.58 -18.56
CA THR A 80 55.04 -18.07 -18.04
C THR A 80 54.69 -17.48 -16.67
N ALA A 81 55.67 -17.30 -15.79
CA ALA A 81 55.47 -16.72 -14.46
C ALA A 81 54.94 -15.28 -14.54
N ARG A 82 55.45 -14.46 -15.47
CA ARG A 82 54.95 -13.10 -15.69
C ARG A 82 53.47 -13.11 -16.09
N ASN A 83 53.07 -13.98 -17.01
CA ASN A 83 51.68 -14.07 -17.46
C ASN A 83 50.73 -14.47 -16.32
N VAL A 84 51.11 -15.44 -15.50
CA VAL A 84 50.28 -15.86 -14.35
C VAL A 84 50.24 -14.78 -13.28
N ALA A 85 51.34 -14.09 -13.00
CA ALA A 85 51.36 -12.96 -12.06
C ALA A 85 50.42 -11.83 -12.50
N GLU A 86 50.41 -11.47 -13.78
CA GLU A 86 49.48 -10.48 -14.35
C GLU A 86 48.01 -10.94 -14.18
N ARG A 87 47.71 -12.22 -14.47
CA ARG A 87 46.36 -12.78 -14.30
C ARG A 87 45.91 -12.84 -12.85
N VAL A 88 46.81 -13.15 -11.91
CA VAL A 88 46.54 -13.12 -10.46
C VAL A 88 46.24 -11.70 -10.00
N ALA A 89 47.00 -10.70 -10.45
CA ALA A 89 46.74 -9.31 -10.13
C ALA A 89 45.34 -8.87 -10.64
N MET A 90 44.96 -9.25 -11.86
CA MET A 90 43.64 -8.97 -12.41
C MET A 90 42.51 -9.67 -11.64
N ALA A 91 42.69 -10.94 -11.26
CA ALA A 91 41.72 -11.69 -10.45
C ALA A 91 41.55 -11.08 -9.05
N THR A 92 42.63 -10.59 -8.46
CA THR A 92 42.63 -9.92 -7.14
C THR A 92 41.91 -8.56 -7.21
N ALA A 93 42.18 -7.76 -8.25
CA ALA A 93 41.49 -6.49 -8.46
C ALA A 93 39.98 -6.67 -8.72
N SER A 94 39.60 -7.70 -9.48
CA SER A 94 38.18 -8.00 -9.77
C SER A 94 37.43 -8.61 -8.58
N SER A 95 38.12 -9.11 -7.56
CA SER A 95 37.48 -9.65 -6.34
C SER A 95 36.82 -8.57 -5.47
N GLN A 96 37.17 -7.29 -5.62
CA GLN A 96 36.48 -6.19 -4.93
C GLN A 96 35.01 -6.04 -5.38
N VAL A 97 34.66 -6.56 -6.55
CA VAL A 97 33.28 -6.64 -7.08
C VAL A 97 32.45 -7.71 -6.35
N LEU A 98 33.06 -8.56 -5.50
CA LEU A 98 32.38 -9.59 -4.73
C LEU A 98 31.79 -9.07 -3.40
N ILE A 99 32.07 -7.81 -3.03
CA ILE A 99 31.46 -7.20 -1.85
C ILE A 99 29.96 -7.04 -2.15
N PRO A 100 29.06 -7.70 -1.42
CA PRO A 100 27.64 -7.63 -1.74
C PRO A 100 27.15 -6.19 -1.53
N ASP A 101 26.52 -5.61 -2.55
CA ASP A 101 25.77 -4.34 -2.42
C ASP A 101 24.56 -4.45 -1.46
N ILE A 102 24.26 -5.66 -0.99
CA ILE A 102 23.06 -5.99 -0.22
C ILE A 102 23.49 -6.35 1.20
N ASN A 103 23.17 -5.49 2.17
CA ASN A 103 23.17 -5.87 3.58
C ASN A 103 22.08 -6.94 3.79
N PHE A 104 22.49 -8.21 3.95
CA PHE A 104 21.55 -9.32 4.09
C PHE A 104 20.79 -9.32 5.42
N ASN A 105 21.29 -8.62 6.45
CA ASN A 105 20.56 -8.44 7.70
C ASN A 105 19.27 -7.62 7.48
N ASP A 106 19.39 -6.47 6.79
CA ASP A 106 18.22 -5.62 6.50
C ASP A 106 17.37 -6.11 5.33
N ALA A 107 17.93 -7.00 4.49
CA ALA A 107 17.25 -7.46 3.29
C ALA A 107 15.95 -8.20 3.60
N PHE A 108 15.80 -8.84 4.76
CA PHE A 108 14.61 -9.63 5.06
C PHE A 108 13.70 -9.05 6.17
N GLU A 109 14.17 -8.04 6.92
CA GLU A 109 13.45 -7.53 8.09
C GLU A 109 12.42 -6.43 7.80
N ASN A 110 12.47 -5.79 6.63
CA ASN A 110 11.62 -4.61 6.36
C ASN A 110 10.23 -4.95 5.79
N PHE A 111 9.40 -5.67 6.55
CA PHE A 111 7.96 -5.80 6.30
C PHE A 111 7.14 -5.42 7.54
N ALA A 112 7.08 -4.12 7.84
CA ALA A 112 6.14 -3.62 8.84
C ALA A 112 4.73 -3.55 8.23
N LEU A 113 3.78 -4.29 8.81
CA LEU A 113 2.37 -4.20 8.49
C LEU A 113 1.66 -3.41 9.59
N ASP A 114 1.22 -2.20 9.28
CA ASP A 114 0.39 -1.39 10.16
C ASP A 114 -0.94 -1.11 9.47
N PHE A 115 -2.02 -1.53 10.12
CA PHE A 115 -3.41 -1.31 9.68
C PHE A 115 -4.22 -0.58 10.76
N SER A 116 -3.55 0.06 11.72
CA SER A 116 -4.20 0.68 12.89
C SER A 116 -5.17 1.79 12.48
N ARG A 117 -4.80 2.57 11.45
CA ARG A 117 -5.65 3.61 10.88
C ARG A 117 -6.90 3.01 10.23
N GLU A 118 -6.74 1.99 9.40
CA GLU A 118 -7.82 1.34 8.66
C GLU A 118 -8.79 0.64 9.63
N LYS A 119 -8.27 0.00 10.68
CA LYS A 119 -9.08 -0.58 11.75
C LYS A 119 -9.92 0.48 12.45
N LYS A 120 -9.31 1.62 12.82
CA LYS A 120 -10.03 2.73 13.47
C LYS A 120 -11.16 3.29 12.59
N LEU A 121 -10.95 3.33 11.26
CA LEU A 121 -11.99 3.75 10.32
C LEU A 121 -13.15 2.74 10.26
N LEU A 122 -12.85 1.43 10.27
CA LEU A 122 -13.87 0.37 10.29
C LEU A 122 -14.63 0.31 11.62
N GLU A 123 -13.95 0.59 12.75
CA GLU A 123 -14.58 0.69 14.07
C GLU A 123 -15.55 1.88 14.16
N GLY A 124 -15.37 2.91 13.33
CA GLY A 124 -16.25 4.07 13.25
C GLY A 124 -17.45 3.89 12.32
N LEU A 125 -17.69 2.70 11.77
CA LEU A 125 -18.89 2.42 10.98
C LEU A 125 -20.11 2.46 11.87
N ASP A 126 -21.06 3.33 11.53
CA ASP A 126 -22.33 3.48 12.24
C ASP A 126 -23.47 3.70 11.23
N TYR A 127 -24.71 3.54 11.68
CA TYR A 127 -25.87 3.86 10.86
C TYR A 127 -26.02 5.37 10.73
N LEU A 128 -26.43 5.84 9.55
CA LEU A 128 -26.75 7.26 9.37
C LEU A 128 -28.01 7.58 10.19
N THR A 129 -27.88 8.45 11.18
CA THR A 129 -29.05 9.05 11.84
C THR A 129 -29.71 10.06 10.92
N ALA A 130 -31.04 10.18 11.02
CA ALA A 130 -31.77 11.19 10.27
C ALA A 130 -31.16 12.58 10.54
N PRO A 131 -30.98 13.40 9.49
CA PRO A 131 -30.43 14.73 9.65
C PRO A 131 -31.35 15.56 10.57
N ASN A 132 -30.74 16.51 11.27
CA ASN A 132 -31.50 17.38 12.16
C ASN A 132 -32.57 18.15 11.37
N PRO A 133 -33.76 18.42 11.95
CA PRO A 133 -34.77 19.24 11.29
C PRO A 133 -34.18 20.60 10.89
N PRO A 134 -34.51 21.12 9.70
CA PRO A 134 -33.99 22.41 9.27
C PRO A 134 -34.51 23.51 10.20
N SER A 135 -33.66 24.48 10.51
CA SER A 135 -34.03 25.63 11.34
C SER A 135 -34.60 26.74 10.48
N VAL A 136 -35.79 27.24 10.85
CA VAL A 136 -36.40 28.40 10.19
C VAL A 136 -35.65 29.66 10.62
N ARG A 137 -35.20 30.44 9.64
CA ARG A 137 -34.59 31.76 9.84
C ARG A 137 -35.66 32.82 9.81
N GLU A 138 -36.30 33.04 10.95
CA GLU A 138 -37.39 34.02 11.09
C GLU A 138 -37.00 35.41 10.60
N GLU A 139 -35.74 35.80 10.79
CA GLU A 139 -35.19 37.09 10.36
C GLU A 139 -35.15 37.30 8.85
N LEU A 140 -35.22 36.22 8.06
CA LEU A 140 -35.28 36.26 6.60
C LEU A 140 -36.70 35.98 6.08
N CYS A 141 -37.60 35.47 6.93
CA CYS A 141 -38.97 35.19 6.56
C CYS A 141 -39.74 36.48 6.31
N THR A 142 -40.62 36.47 5.31
CA THR A 142 -41.48 37.62 4.99
C THR A 142 -42.93 37.19 4.86
N ALA A 143 -43.84 38.09 5.23
CA ALA A 143 -45.27 37.89 5.10
C ALA A 143 -45.91 39.12 4.42
N SER A 144 -46.68 38.88 3.36
CA SER A 144 -47.51 39.86 2.68
C SER A 144 -49.00 39.50 2.84
N HIS A 145 -49.87 40.23 2.14
CA HIS A 145 -51.32 39.99 2.17
C HIS A 145 -51.73 38.64 1.56
N ASP A 146 -50.93 38.08 0.67
CA ASP A 146 -51.23 36.86 -0.09
C ASP A 146 -50.08 35.85 -0.17
N THR A 147 -48.89 36.21 0.32
CA THR A 147 -47.67 35.42 0.16
C THR A 147 -46.89 35.37 1.46
N ILE A 148 -46.42 34.17 1.84
CA ILE A 148 -45.48 33.98 2.93
C ILE A 148 -44.22 33.34 2.33
N THR A 149 -43.06 33.94 2.58
CA THR A 149 -41.76 33.37 2.19
C THR A 149 -41.07 32.87 3.45
N VAL A 150 -40.78 31.57 3.48
CA VAL A 150 -40.08 30.92 4.60
C VAL A 150 -38.66 30.61 4.14
N HIS A 151 -37.67 31.04 4.93
CA HIS A 151 -36.28 30.67 4.74
C HIS A 151 -35.87 29.70 5.84
N TRP A 152 -35.18 28.63 5.46
CA TRP A 152 -34.63 27.68 6.42
C TRP A 152 -33.19 27.32 6.06
N LEU A 153 -32.46 26.80 7.05
CA LEU A 153 -31.15 26.20 6.85
C LEU A 153 -31.16 24.74 7.27
N SER A 154 -30.28 23.97 6.63
CA SER A 154 -29.77 22.74 7.20
C SER A 154 -28.28 22.90 7.40
N GLU A 155 -27.84 22.76 8.65
CA GLU A 155 -26.42 22.78 9.03
C GLU A 155 -25.82 21.36 9.03
N ASP A 156 -26.59 20.37 8.56
CA ASP A 156 -26.19 18.98 8.58
C ASP A 156 -25.20 18.64 7.44
N GLU A 157 -24.24 17.77 7.71
CA GLU A 157 -23.29 17.27 6.70
C GLU A 157 -23.94 16.23 5.76
N PHE A 158 -25.14 15.76 6.10
CA PHE A 158 -25.87 14.77 5.31
C PHE A 158 -26.69 15.39 4.16
N SER A 159 -26.74 14.68 3.02
CA SER A 159 -27.58 15.06 1.90
C SER A 159 -29.06 14.72 2.18
N VAL A 160 -29.90 15.74 2.35
CA VAL A 160 -31.36 15.56 2.48
C VAL A 160 -32.02 15.46 1.11
N SER A 161 -32.80 14.40 0.88
CA SER A 161 -33.46 14.15 -0.41
C SER A 161 -34.62 15.13 -0.68
N SER A 162 -35.39 15.49 0.34
CA SER A 162 -36.48 16.46 0.24
C SER A 162 -36.88 17.01 1.61
N TYR A 163 -37.41 18.22 1.64
CA TYR A 163 -38.08 18.80 2.81
C TYR A 163 -39.57 18.96 2.52
N GLU A 164 -40.41 18.69 3.51
CA GLU A 164 -41.85 18.94 3.45
C GLU A 164 -42.19 20.04 4.45
N LEU A 165 -42.81 21.12 3.98
CA LEU A 165 -43.27 22.23 4.82
C LEU A 165 -44.76 22.07 5.11
N GLN A 166 -45.11 21.93 6.38
CA GLN A 166 -46.49 21.90 6.85
C GLN A 166 -46.79 23.19 7.61
N TYR A 167 -47.95 23.79 7.33
CA TYR A 167 -48.39 25.02 8.00
C TYR A 167 -49.86 24.89 8.42
N THR A 168 -50.26 25.69 9.40
CA THR A 168 -51.65 25.78 9.83
C THR A 168 -52.00 27.24 10.02
N ILE A 169 -53.11 27.67 9.43
CA ILE A 169 -53.57 29.05 9.54
C ILE A 169 -54.51 29.12 10.75
N PHE A 170 -54.10 29.86 11.77
CA PHE A 170 -54.96 30.18 12.91
C PHE A 170 -55.64 31.54 12.66
N THR A 171 -56.82 31.51 12.03
CA THR A 171 -57.77 32.62 12.13
C THR A 171 -58.59 32.41 13.40
N GLY A 172 -58.87 33.45 14.19
CA GLY A 172 -59.58 33.33 15.47
C GLY A 172 -61.02 32.79 15.41
N GLN A 173 -61.44 32.19 14.29
CA GLN A 173 -62.70 31.47 14.11
C GLN A 173 -62.44 30.14 13.39
N ALA A 174 -62.61 29.04 14.13
CA ALA A 174 -62.73 27.64 13.69
C ALA A 174 -61.71 27.14 12.64
N ASN A 175 -60.77 26.30 13.10
CA ASN A 175 -59.79 25.57 12.31
C ASN A 175 -60.41 24.87 11.09
N PHE A 176 -60.00 25.27 9.89
CA PHE A 176 -60.04 24.41 8.71
C PHE A 176 -58.65 23.81 8.52
N ILE A 177 -58.58 22.49 8.61
CA ILE A 177 -57.40 21.71 8.21
C ILE A 177 -57.59 21.42 6.72
N SER A 178 -56.63 21.80 5.87
CA SER A 178 -56.49 21.29 4.51
C SER A 178 -55.02 21.15 4.16
#